data_AF-A0A535VR76-F1
#
_entry.id   AF-A0A535VR76-F1
#
_cell.length_a   1.000
_cell.length_b   1.000
_cell.length_c   1.000
_cell.angle_alpha   90.00
_cell.angle_beta   90.00
_cell.angle_gamma   90.00
#
_symmetry.space_group_name_H-M   'P 1'
#
loop_
_entity.id
_entity.type
_entity.pdbx_description
1 polymer ?
#
loop_
_entity_poly.entity_id
_entity_poly.type
_entity_poly.pdbx_seq_one_letter_code
_entity_poly.pdbx_strand_id
1 'polypeptide(L)'
;MLQAYDYTLLFGEGMTLGSGPFGTTYFTLTGFHGAHVFGGVLMLGVLLYRGMSGQFSARHHDAVEAVSLYWHFVDVVWILLFSILYLL
;
A
#
# COMPACT_ATOMS: atom_id res chain seq x y z
N MET A 1 0.81 1.36 -9.97
CA MET A 1 0.77 0.78 -11.33
C MET A 1 2.07 0.05 -11.69
N LEU A 2 3.24 0.41 -11.14
CA LEU A 2 4.49 -0.35 -11.33
C LEU A 2 4.42 -1.79 -10.75
N GLN A 3 3.90 -1.97 -9.52
CA GLN A 3 3.80 -3.28 -8.88
C GLN A 3 2.97 -4.33 -9.66
N ALA A 4 1.89 -3.90 -10.31
CA ALA A 4 1.05 -4.81 -11.09
C ALA A 4 1.77 -5.30 -12.37
N TYR A 5 2.60 -4.44 -12.96
CA TYR A 5 3.44 -4.81 -14.10
C TYR A 5 4.52 -5.82 -13.68
N ASP A 6 5.19 -5.60 -12.54
CA ASP A 6 6.18 -6.54 -12.01
C ASP A 6 5.57 -7.92 -11.74
N TYR A 7 4.33 -7.98 -11.25
CA TYR A 7 3.63 -9.26 -11.09
C TYR A 7 3.44 -9.97 -12.44
N THR A 8 2.99 -9.27 -13.48
CA THR A 8 2.80 -9.91 -14.80
C THR A 8 4.11 -10.45 -15.37
N LEU A 9 5.23 -9.74 -15.13
CA LEU A 9 6.56 -10.17 -15.55
C LEU A 9 7.01 -11.42 -14.78
N LEU A 10 6.94 -11.39 -13.44
CA LEU A 10 7.34 -12.50 -12.57
C LEU A 10 6.52 -13.77 -12.85
N PHE A 11 5.22 -13.63 -13.06
CA PHE A 11 4.37 -14.76 -13.46
C PHE A 11 4.78 -15.32 -14.84
N GLY A 12 5.16 -14.45 -15.78
CA GLY A 12 5.69 -14.85 -17.08
C GLY A 12 7.04 -15.57 -17.01
N GLU A 13 7.87 -15.23 -16.03
CA GLU A 13 9.15 -15.90 -15.73
C GLU A 13 9.00 -17.18 -14.88
N GLY A 14 7.76 -17.57 -14.55
CA GLY A 14 7.45 -18.81 -13.84
C GLY A 14 7.43 -18.69 -12.31
N MET A 15 7.67 -17.50 -11.77
CA MET A 15 7.48 -17.21 -10.35
C MET A 15 6.01 -16.92 -10.08
N THR A 16 5.34 -17.83 -9.38
CA THR A 16 3.91 -17.76 -9.12
C THR A 16 3.64 -17.91 -7.63
N LEU A 17 2.38 -17.79 -7.23
CA LEU A 17 1.96 -18.08 -5.85
C LEU A 17 2.37 -19.50 -5.38
N GLY A 18 2.55 -20.45 -6.31
CA GLY A 18 2.90 -21.84 -6.03
C GLY A 18 4.36 -22.21 -6.26
N SER A 19 5.25 -21.27 -6.63
CA SER A 19 6.65 -21.55 -6.96
C SER A 19 7.55 -21.78 -5.72
N GLY A 20 6.99 -22.40 -4.68
CA GLY A 20 7.65 -22.66 -3.40
C GLY A 20 7.51 -21.53 -2.38
N PRO A 21 8.09 -21.70 -1.18
CA PRO A 21 7.89 -20.79 -0.04
C PRO A 21 8.19 -19.33 -0.36
N PHE A 22 9.25 -19.06 -1.13
CA PHE A 22 9.62 -17.70 -1.51
C PHE A 22 8.54 -17.00 -2.36
N GLY A 23 8.01 -17.66 -3.38
CA GLY A 23 6.94 -17.11 -4.22
C GLY A 23 5.67 -16.83 -3.43
N THR A 24 5.23 -17.80 -2.62
CA THR A 24 4.03 -17.63 -1.78
C THR A 24 4.20 -16.47 -0.78
N THR A 25 5.33 -16.39 -0.10
CA THR A 25 5.61 -15.33 0.88
C THR A 25 5.73 -13.96 0.21
N TYR A 26 6.45 -13.86 -0.91
CA TYR A 26 6.59 -12.63 -1.67
C TYR A 26 5.22 -12.06 -2.08
N PHE A 27 4.42 -12.82 -2.84
CA PHE A 27 3.14 -12.32 -3.35
C PHE A 27 2.12 -12.05 -2.25
N THR A 28 2.17 -12.81 -1.13
CA THR A 28 1.28 -12.57 0.01
C THR A 28 1.63 -11.27 0.71
N LEU A 29 2.91 -11.03 1.03
CA LEU A 29 3.36 -9.82 1.72
C LEU A 29 3.15 -8.58 0.85
N THR A 30 3.62 -8.61 -0.41
CA THR A 30 3.51 -7.45 -1.31
C THR A 30 2.07 -7.24 -1.78
N GLY A 31 1.28 -8.30 -1.94
CA GLY A 31 -0.13 -8.23 -2.31
C GLY A 31 -1.00 -7.65 -1.21
N PHE A 32 -0.85 -8.14 0.02
CA PHE A 32 -1.58 -7.60 1.18
C PHE A 32 -1.20 -6.15 1.47
N HIS A 33 0.09 -5.83 1.35
CA HIS A 33 0.56 -4.45 1.44
C HIS A 33 -0.07 -3.57 0.35
N GLY A 34 -0.10 -4.03 -0.91
CA GLY A 34 -0.77 -3.33 -2.00
C GLY A 34 -2.25 -3.06 -1.73
N ALA A 35 -2.95 -3.98 -1.06
CA ALA A 35 -4.34 -3.77 -0.64
C ALA A 35 -4.46 -2.63 0.41
N HIS A 36 -3.52 -2.52 1.35
CA HIS A 36 -3.48 -1.43 2.33
C HIS A 36 -3.23 -0.07 1.67
N VAL A 37 -2.31 -0.02 0.71
CA VAL A 37 -2.04 1.18 -0.10
C VAL A 37 -3.30 1.60 -0.85
N PHE A 38 -3.98 0.67 -1.52
CA PHE A 38 -5.23 0.97 -2.23
C PHE A 38 -6.31 1.53 -1.29
N GLY A 39 -6.52 0.89 -0.13
CA GLY A 39 -7.42 1.40 0.90
C GLY A 39 -7.04 2.81 1.39
N GLY A 40 -5.74 3.06 1.57
CA GLY A 40 -5.20 4.37 1.92
C GLY A 40 -5.52 5.44 0.87
N VAL A 41 -5.36 5.13 -0.42
CA VAL A 41 -5.67 6.05 -1.52
C VAL A 41 -7.15 6.40 -1.51
N LEU A 42 -8.03 5.42 -1.28
CA LEU A 42 -9.46 5.67 -1.16
C LEU A 42 -9.78 6.58 0.03
N MET A 43 -9.18 6.34 1.20
CA MET A 43 -9.37 7.19 2.38
C MET A 43 -8.88 8.62 2.14
N LEU A 44 -7.71 8.79 1.50
CA LEU A 44 -7.20 10.10 1.10
C LEU A 44 -8.12 10.79 0.07
N GLY A 45 -8.67 10.05 -0.88
CA GLY A 45 -9.66 10.57 -1.83
C GLY A 45 -10.93 11.08 -1.15
N VAL A 46 -11.43 10.33 -0.16
CA VAL A 46 -12.58 10.76 0.67
C VAL A 46 -12.23 12.01 1.47
N LEU A 47 -11.04 12.07 2.08
CA LEU A 47 -10.60 13.28 2.78
C LEU A 47 -10.46 14.48 1.85
N LEU A 48 -9.90 14.30 0.66
CA LEU A 48 -9.78 15.37 -0.33
C LEU A 48 -11.15 15.93 -0.69
N TYR A 49 -12.11 15.05 -1.00
CA TYR A 49 -13.49 15.45 -1.31
C TYR A 49 -14.16 16.21 -0.15
N ARG A 50 -14.05 15.70 1.08
CA ARG A 50 -14.60 16.37 2.28
C ARG A 50 -13.91 17.69 2.58
N GLY A 51 -12.61 17.77 2.33
CA GLY A 51 -11.80 18.99 2.49
C GLY A 51 -12.19 20.07 1.48
N MET A 52 -12.40 19.70 0.22
CA MET A 52 -12.93 20.62 -0.82
C MET A 52 -14.34 21.11 -0.50
N SER A 53 -15.12 20.30 0.23
CA SER A 53 -16.45 20.67 0.73
C SER A 53 -16.43 21.52 2.01
N GLY A 54 -15.24 21.91 2.50
CA GLY A 54 -15.07 22.78 3.67
C GLY A 54 -15.38 22.11 5.02
N GLN A 55 -15.39 20.78 5.09
CA GLN A 55 -15.81 20.05 6.29
C GLN A 55 -14.73 19.94 7.38
N PHE A 56 -13.53 20.47 7.16
CA PHE A 56 -12.43 20.42 8.12
C PHE A 56 -12.10 21.80 8.66
N SER A 57 -11.70 21.84 9.93
CA SER A 57 -11.20 23.04 10.62
C SER A 57 -10.10 22.64 11.60
N ALA A 58 -9.36 23.60 12.14
CA ALA A 58 -8.31 23.31 13.14
C ALA A 58 -8.82 22.59 14.42
N ARG A 59 -10.14 22.60 14.68
CA ARG A 59 -10.75 21.86 15.80
C ARG A 59 -11.45 20.57 15.36
N HIS A 60 -11.58 20.34 14.05
CA HIS A 60 -12.26 19.19 13.45
C HIS A 60 -11.40 18.65 12.31
N HIS A 61 -10.27 18.05 12.67
CA HIS A 61 -9.26 17.54 11.74
C HIS A 61 -8.79 16.12 12.08
N ASP A 62 -9.42 15.48 13.06
CA ASP A 62 -8.98 14.19 13.62
C ASP A 62 -9.00 13.09 12.55
N ALA A 63 -9.95 13.17 11.61
CA ALA A 63 -10.01 12.27 10.45
C ALA A 63 -8.79 12.46 9.51
N VAL A 64 -8.30 13.68 9.36
CA VAL A 64 -7.10 13.98 8.56
C VAL A 64 -5.86 13.42 9.25
N GLU A 65 -5.75 13.61 10.57
CA GLU A 65 -4.65 13.06 11.37
C GLU A 65 -4.65 11.52 11.37
N ALA A 66 -5.80 10.89 11.57
CA ALA A 66 -5.89 9.43 11.58
C ALA A 66 -5.48 8.81 10.23
N VAL A 67 -5.93 9.39 9.11
CA VAL A 67 -5.58 8.88 7.78
C VAL A 67 -4.12 9.21 7.42
N SER A 68 -3.57 10.35 7.86
CA SER A 68 -2.15 10.65 7.64
C SER A 68 -1.25 9.68 8.41
N LEU A 69 -1.58 9.35 9.66
CA LEU A 69 -0.88 8.34 10.45
C LEU A 69 -1.00 6.96 9.80
N TYR A 70 -2.19 6.58 9.33
CA TYR A 70 -2.36 5.33 8.57
C TYR A 70 -1.47 5.31 7.33
N TRP A 71 -1.42 6.39 6.56
CA TRP A 71 -0.63 6.46 5.33
C TRP A 71 0.88 6.35 5.62
N HIS A 72 1.37 7.05 6.64
CA HIS A 72 2.76 6.94 7.07
C HIS A 72 3.13 5.55 7.60
N PHE A 73 2.22 4.91 8.34
CA PHE A 73 2.42 3.53 8.77
C PHE A 73 2.59 2.58 7.57
N VAL A 74 1.71 2.71 6.57
CA VAL A 74 1.81 1.92 5.33
C VAL A 74 3.15 2.20 4.64
N ASP A 75 3.56 3.45 4.49
CA ASP A 75 4.85 3.82 3.87
C ASP A 75 6.06 3.17 4.58
N VAL A 76 6.10 3.21 5.91
CA VAL A 76 7.16 2.57 6.70
C VAL A 76 7.21 1.06 6.47
N VAL A 77 6.06 0.39 6.44
CA VAL A 77 6.00 -1.06 6.14
C VAL A 77 6.55 -1.35 4.74
N TRP A 78 6.30 -0.47 3.76
CA TRP A 78 6.84 -0.64 2.42
C TRP A 78 8.35 -0.56 2.37
N ILE A 79 8.96 0.40 3.07
CA ILE A 79 10.42 0.55 3.13
C ILE A 79 11.07 -0.73 3.68
N LEU A 80 10.46 -1.33 4.71
CA LEU A 80 10.94 -2.60 5.28
C LEU A 80 10.80 -3.76 4.29
N LEU A 81 9.63 -3.91 3.65
CA LEU A 81 9.39 -4.96 2.66
C LEU A 81 10.34 -4.82 1.46
N PHE A 82 10.51 -3.61 0.95
CA PHE A 82 11.41 -3.35 -0.17
C PHE A 82 12.86 -3.74 0.17
N SER A 83 13.31 -3.35 1.36
CA SER A 83 14.66 -3.67 1.83
C SER A 83 14.89 -5.18 1.94
N ILE A 84 13.93 -5.92 2.50
CA ILE A 84 14.07 -7.37 2.71
C ILE A 84 13.91 -8.17 1.42
N LEU A 85 13.04 -7.74 0.51
CA LEU A 85 12.70 -8.54 -0.68
C LEU A 85 13.56 -8.22 -1.90
N TYR A 86 14.14 -7.02 -1.98
CA TYR A 86 14.91 -6.58 -3.15
C TYR A 86 16.37 -6.23 -2.86
N LEU A 87 16.74 -5.86 -1.62
CA LEU A 87 18.11 -5.45 -1.29
C LEU A 87 18.92 -6.49 -0.51
N LEU A 88 18.25 -7.36 0.25
CA LEU A 88 18.85 -8.43 1.06
C LEU A 88 18.61 -9.79 0.40
#